data_AF-A0A6V8Q3C3-F1
#
_entry.id   AF-A0A6V8Q3C3-F1
#
_cell.length_a   1.000
_cell.length_b   1.000
_cell.length_c   1.000
_cell.angle_alpha   90.00
_cell.angle_beta   90.00
_cell.angle_gamma   90.00
#
_symmetry.space_group_name_H-M   'P 1'
#
loop_
_entity.id
_entity.type
_entity.pdbx_description
1 polymer ?
#
loop_
_entity_poly.entity_id
_entity_poly.type
_entity_poly.pdbx_seq_one_letter_code
_entity_poly.pdbx_strand_id
1 'polypeptide(L)'
;MYAAELHGKVPSGITRMEDILASNVFSFFKYANREIFLKGYLDRLGFKISSQEAIEAELIFWPRYEEKTEPDLVILTGNYYLLIEAKYLSDFGGETEKTKAQLTREIEGGMLEARNYNKNFRLIAITADYIYKKNKFKSVPECFSHYLTWTNWQQVSSFLNDILNNNLNLTRHEREFALDLYKLLDRKNLRGFKGFAILNASVSFLERLDRIFFEAKTARFRGAFIGFLNSLSLPETLYYCRRSIFFSHRQSNFTSLLQSGKLNPVRDYIFYEGEGRGNHGRERGNPPADSSGL
;
A
#
# COMPACT_ATOMS: atom_id res chain seq x y z
N MET A 1 12.90 -8.73 -15.84
CA MET A 1 13.45 -7.90 -14.74
C MET A 1 13.13 -8.44 -13.36
N TYR A 2 11.92 -8.98 -13.12
CA TYR A 2 11.45 -9.38 -11.78
C TYR A 2 12.43 -10.28 -11.03
N ALA A 3 12.94 -11.35 -11.66
CA ALA A 3 13.88 -12.27 -11.03
C ALA A 3 15.14 -11.56 -10.49
N ALA A 4 15.72 -10.63 -11.26
CA ALA A 4 16.91 -9.90 -10.82
C ALA A 4 16.62 -9.04 -9.58
N GLU A 5 15.48 -8.34 -9.54
CA GLU A 5 15.06 -7.56 -8.37
C GLU A 5 14.71 -8.47 -7.18
N LEU A 6 13.99 -9.56 -7.42
CA LEU A 6 13.59 -10.56 -6.42
C LEU A 6 14.79 -11.31 -5.82
N HIS A 7 15.90 -11.45 -6.54
CA HIS A 7 17.14 -12.03 -6.06
C HIS A 7 18.16 -10.98 -5.57
N GLY A 8 17.77 -9.70 -5.50
CA GLY A 8 18.63 -8.63 -5.00
C GLY A 8 19.86 -8.36 -5.88
N LYS A 9 19.79 -8.68 -7.17
CA LYS A 9 20.88 -8.44 -8.14
C LYS A 9 20.84 -7.03 -8.74
N VAL A 10 19.74 -6.31 -8.55
CA VAL A 10 19.58 -4.92 -8.98
C VAL A 10 19.94 -3.96 -7.84
N PRO A 11 20.80 -2.94 -8.07
CA PRO A 11 21.15 -1.94 -7.06
C PRO A 11 19.93 -1.24 -6.46
N SER A 12 19.99 -0.93 -5.16
CA SER A 12 18.87 -0.34 -4.42
C SER A 12 18.37 0.99 -5.02
N GLY A 13 19.29 1.82 -5.53
CA GLY A 13 18.94 3.07 -6.22
C GLY A 13 17.99 2.86 -7.39
N ILE A 14 18.25 1.86 -8.23
CA ILE A 14 17.42 1.53 -9.40
C ILE A 14 16.09 0.89 -8.95
N THR A 15 16.12 -0.02 -7.97
CA THR A 15 14.89 -0.67 -7.49
C THR A 15 13.88 0.29 -6.86
N ARG A 16 14.34 1.48 -6.45
CA ARG A 16 13.50 2.53 -5.85
C ARG A 16 12.99 3.54 -6.88
N MET A 17 13.40 3.43 -8.15
CA MET A 17 12.90 4.26 -9.22
C MET A 17 11.45 3.92 -9.53
N GLU A 18 10.66 4.97 -9.65
CA GLU A 18 9.25 4.93 -9.97
C GLU A 18 8.98 4.40 -11.38
N ASP A 19 9.71 4.91 -12.36
CA ASP A 19 9.61 4.50 -13.77
C ASP A 19 9.84 3.00 -13.94
N ILE A 20 10.75 2.43 -13.13
CA ILE A 20 11.03 0.98 -13.11
C ILE A 20 9.83 0.21 -12.55
N LEU A 21 9.18 0.70 -11.49
CA LEU A 21 7.97 0.09 -10.95
C LEU A 21 6.79 0.20 -11.92
N ALA A 22 6.56 1.39 -12.49
CA ALA A 22 5.53 1.62 -13.49
C ALA A 22 5.75 0.73 -14.72
N SER A 23 6.97 0.71 -15.26
CA SER A 23 7.35 -0.16 -16.37
C SER A 23 7.12 -1.63 -16.04
N ASN A 24 7.53 -2.11 -14.87
CA ASN A 24 7.28 -3.50 -14.44
C ASN A 24 5.79 -3.86 -14.42
N VAL A 25 4.95 -3.01 -13.83
CA VAL A 25 3.51 -3.27 -13.67
C VAL A 25 2.78 -3.16 -15.00
N PHE A 26 3.03 -2.12 -15.78
CA PHE A 26 2.29 -1.90 -17.02
C PHE A 26 2.81 -2.73 -18.19
N SER A 27 4.09 -3.13 -18.17
CA SER A 27 4.57 -4.14 -19.13
C SER A 27 3.92 -5.50 -18.85
N PHE A 28 3.67 -5.85 -17.59
CA PHE A 28 2.87 -7.04 -17.28
C PHE A 28 1.49 -6.94 -17.92
N PHE A 29 0.76 -5.83 -17.74
CA PHE A 29 -0.53 -5.66 -18.39
C PHE A 29 -0.46 -5.63 -19.92
N LYS A 30 0.65 -5.14 -20.49
CA LYS A 30 0.87 -5.11 -21.95
C LYS A 30 1.03 -6.52 -22.54
N TYR A 31 1.72 -7.41 -21.85
CA TYR A 31 2.15 -8.71 -22.40
C TYR A 31 1.42 -9.92 -21.83
N ALA A 32 0.81 -9.81 -20.65
CA ALA A 32 -0.06 -10.85 -20.10
C ALA A 32 -1.41 -10.87 -20.84
N ASN A 33 -2.23 -11.88 -20.55
CA ASN A 33 -3.59 -11.97 -21.08
C ASN A 33 -4.42 -10.74 -20.66
N ARG A 34 -4.63 -9.83 -21.60
CA ARG A 34 -5.25 -8.52 -21.37
C ARG A 34 -6.72 -8.62 -20.97
N GLU A 35 -7.42 -9.65 -21.42
CA GLU A 35 -8.80 -9.91 -21.01
C GLU A 35 -8.89 -10.24 -19.52
N ILE A 36 -7.91 -10.96 -18.98
CA ILE A 36 -7.88 -11.29 -17.55
C ILE A 36 -7.30 -10.12 -16.75
N PHE A 37 -6.12 -9.64 -17.12
CA PHE A 37 -5.32 -8.75 -16.27
C PHE A 37 -5.61 -7.27 -16.52
N LEU A 38 -5.50 -6.78 -17.77
CA LEU A 38 -5.72 -5.37 -18.05
C LEU A 38 -7.18 -4.97 -17.85
N LYS A 39 -8.11 -5.69 -18.50
CA LYS A 39 -9.55 -5.48 -18.33
C LYS A 39 -9.96 -5.64 -16.87
N GLY A 40 -9.53 -6.71 -16.21
CA GLY A 40 -9.87 -6.95 -14.81
C GLY A 40 -9.40 -5.84 -13.87
N TYR A 41 -8.23 -5.24 -14.13
CA TYR A 41 -7.74 -4.11 -13.36
C TYR A 41 -8.53 -2.82 -13.67
N LEU A 42 -8.76 -2.51 -14.94
CA LEU A 42 -9.54 -1.35 -15.37
C LEU A 42 -11.00 -1.42 -14.86
N ASP A 43 -11.59 -2.61 -14.84
CA ASP A 43 -12.92 -2.87 -14.28
C ASP A 43 -13.01 -2.51 -12.79
N ARG A 44 -11.94 -2.75 -12.02
CA ARG A 44 -11.85 -2.36 -10.60
C ARG A 44 -11.74 -0.87 -10.40
N LEU A 45 -11.11 -0.17 -11.34
CA LEU A 45 -11.02 1.29 -11.35
C LEU A 45 -12.32 1.96 -11.86
N GLY A 46 -13.30 1.17 -12.31
CA GLY A 46 -14.58 1.66 -12.81
C GLY A 46 -14.63 1.90 -14.31
N PHE A 47 -13.59 1.54 -15.06
CA PHE A 47 -13.57 1.65 -16.52
C PHE A 47 -14.12 0.36 -17.13
N LYS A 48 -15.33 0.45 -17.67
CA LYS A 48 -16.01 -0.68 -18.31
C LYS A 48 -15.59 -0.74 -19.77
N ILE A 49 -14.80 -1.76 -20.09
CA ILE A 49 -14.38 -2.10 -21.45
C ILE A 49 -14.71 -3.57 -21.73
N SER A 50 -14.92 -3.89 -22.99
CA SER A 50 -15.07 -5.25 -23.50
C SER A 50 -13.74 -6.01 -23.53
N SER A 51 -13.78 -7.34 -23.68
CA SER A 51 -12.58 -8.16 -23.87
C SER A 51 -11.81 -7.76 -25.14
N GLN A 52 -12.52 -7.43 -26.23
CA GLN A 52 -11.90 -7.00 -27.48
C GLN A 52 -11.15 -5.68 -27.31
N GLU A 53 -11.77 -4.67 -26.68
CA GLU A 53 -11.12 -3.37 -26.40
C GLU A 53 -9.89 -3.53 -25.51
N ALA A 54 -9.87 -4.51 -24.61
CA ALA A 54 -8.71 -4.81 -23.78
C ALA A 54 -7.58 -5.47 -24.59
N ILE A 55 -7.92 -6.39 -25.50
CA ILE A 55 -6.95 -7.03 -26.40
C ILE A 55 -6.31 -6.00 -27.32
N GLU A 56 -7.13 -5.12 -27.91
CA GLU A 56 -6.72 -4.06 -28.85
C GLU A 56 -6.08 -2.84 -28.18
N ALA A 57 -6.09 -2.78 -26.84
CA ALA A 57 -5.56 -1.64 -26.11
C ALA A 57 -4.09 -1.33 -26.47
N GLU A 58 -3.80 -0.06 -26.68
CA GLU A 58 -2.43 0.42 -26.90
C GLU A 58 -1.85 0.97 -25.61
N LEU A 59 -0.66 0.48 -25.21
CA LEU A 59 0.07 0.95 -24.04
C LEU A 59 1.35 1.66 -24.51
N ILE A 60 1.32 2.99 -24.43
CA ILE A 60 2.35 3.92 -24.89
C ILE A 60 3.09 4.46 -23.66
N PHE A 61 4.35 4.05 -23.47
CA PHE A 61 5.16 4.47 -22.33
C PHE A 61 5.87 5.79 -22.65
N TRP A 62 5.88 6.70 -21.69
CA TRP A 62 6.60 7.98 -21.76
C TRP A 62 6.33 8.77 -23.06
N PRO A 63 5.06 8.97 -23.48
CA PRO A 63 4.79 9.83 -24.62
C PRO A 63 5.22 11.25 -24.29
N ARG A 64 5.70 12.00 -25.29
CA ARG A 64 6.11 13.39 -25.10
C ARG A 64 5.05 14.32 -25.65
N TYR A 65 4.56 15.24 -24.82
CA TYR A 65 3.66 16.30 -25.26
C TYR A 65 4.43 17.57 -25.63
N GLU A 66 3.79 18.45 -26.40
CA GLU A 66 4.40 19.69 -26.90
C GLU A 66 4.93 20.60 -25.77
N GLU A 67 4.28 20.58 -24.60
CA GLU A 67 4.70 21.33 -23.40
C GLU A 67 5.81 20.65 -22.56
N LYS A 68 6.50 19.65 -23.13
CA LYS A 68 7.58 18.87 -22.49
C LYS A 68 7.16 18.10 -21.23
N THR A 69 5.87 17.81 -21.07
CA THR A 69 5.46 16.78 -20.11
C THR A 69 5.66 15.40 -20.73
N GLU A 70 5.96 14.44 -19.87
CA GLU A 70 6.22 13.04 -20.23
C GLU A 70 5.53 12.17 -19.17
N PRO A 71 4.22 11.91 -19.30
CA PRO A 71 3.52 11.03 -18.38
C PRO A 71 4.08 9.61 -18.43
N ASP A 72 3.93 8.84 -17.36
CA ASP A 72 4.50 7.48 -17.29
C ASP A 72 3.95 6.54 -18.36
N LEU A 73 2.65 6.62 -18.61
CA LEU A 73 1.95 5.76 -19.57
C LEU A 73 0.67 6.40 -20.07
N VAL A 74 0.34 6.16 -21.33
CA VAL A 74 -1.01 6.33 -21.88
C VAL A 74 -1.56 4.97 -22.31
N ILE A 75 -2.82 4.70 -21.94
CA ILE A 75 -3.59 3.54 -22.40
C ILE A 75 -4.73 4.04 -23.30
N LEU A 76 -4.68 3.67 -24.57
CA LEU A 76 -5.77 3.89 -25.52
C LEU A 76 -6.61 2.61 -25.60
N THR A 77 -7.86 2.65 -25.15
CA THR A 77 -8.74 1.47 -25.15
C THR A 77 -10.20 1.90 -25.24
N GLY A 78 -10.97 1.27 -26.14
CA GLY A 78 -12.35 1.66 -26.40
C GLY A 78 -12.49 3.18 -26.63
N ASN A 79 -13.40 3.80 -25.90
CA ASN A 79 -13.62 5.25 -25.91
C ASN A 79 -12.75 6.04 -24.92
N TYR A 80 -11.73 5.42 -24.30
CA TYR A 80 -10.95 6.05 -23.24
C TYR A 80 -9.52 6.39 -23.67
N TYR A 81 -9.10 7.60 -23.29
CA TYR A 81 -7.70 8.00 -23.20
C TYR A 81 -7.32 8.05 -21.72
N LEU A 82 -6.62 7.02 -21.25
CA LEU A 82 -6.24 6.90 -19.84
C LEU A 82 -4.78 7.29 -19.69
N LEU A 83 -4.51 8.46 -19.12
CA LEU A 83 -3.18 8.90 -18.76
C LEU A 83 -2.86 8.39 -17.36
N ILE A 84 -1.75 7.69 -17.20
CA ILE A 84 -1.25 7.22 -15.91
C ILE A 84 -0.13 8.13 -15.45
N GLU A 85 -0.26 8.62 -14.23
CA GLU A 85 0.84 9.24 -13.50
C GLU A 85 1.08 8.44 -12.21
N ALA A 86 2.25 7.83 -12.12
CA ALA A 86 2.66 6.98 -11.03
C ALA A 86 3.48 7.78 -10.01
N LYS A 87 3.38 7.41 -8.73
CA LYS A 87 4.26 7.87 -7.66
C LYS A 87 4.64 6.72 -6.74
N TYR A 88 5.94 6.55 -6.45
CA TYR A 88 6.38 5.51 -5.50
C TYR A 88 6.91 6.08 -4.18
N LEU A 89 7.96 6.89 -4.22
CA LEU A 89 8.61 7.45 -3.02
C LEU A 89 8.62 8.98 -3.00
N SER A 90 8.09 9.60 -4.05
CA SER A 90 8.02 11.04 -4.26
C SER A 90 6.56 11.51 -4.23
N ASP A 91 6.41 12.83 -4.13
CA ASP A 91 5.13 13.51 -4.33
C ASP A 91 5.05 14.14 -5.73
N PHE A 92 3.86 14.53 -6.15
CA PHE A 92 3.67 15.27 -7.40
C PHE A 92 4.28 16.67 -7.30
N GLY A 93 4.88 17.13 -8.40
CA GLY A 93 5.47 18.46 -8.50
C GLY A 93 4.45 19.56 -8.24
N GLY A 94 4.76 20.43 -7.26
CA GLY A 94 3.96 21.61 -6.94
C GLY A 94 4.05 22.69 -8.00
N GLU A 95 3.21 23.71 -7.87
CA GLU A 95 3.29 24.93 -8.67
C GLU A 95 4.52 25.75 -8.25
N THR A 96 5.18 26.37 -9.23
CA THR A 96 6.27 27.32 -9.02
C THR A 96 5.93 28.63 -9.73
N GLU A 97 6.68 29.70 -9.46
CA GLU A 97 6.51 30.99 -10.16
C GLU A 97 6.56 30.88 -11.69
N LYS A 98 7.20 29.82 -12.22
CA LYS A 98 7.41 29.63 -13.65
C LYS A 98 6.57 28.51 -14.26
N THR A 99 5.97 27.64 -13.45
CA THR A 99 5.34 26.41 -13.94
C THR A 99 4.11 26.06 -13.13
N LYS A 100 3.01 25.78 -13.83
CA LYS A 100 1.83 25.14 -13.23
C LYS A 100 2.20 23.83 -12.56
N ALA A 101 1.43 23.45 -11.54
CA ALA A 101 1.56 22.15 -10.88
C ALA A 101 1.53 20.99 -11.89
N GLN A 102 2.28 19.94 -11.60
CA GLN A 102 2.49 18.82 -12.51
C GLN A 102 1.17 18.21 -13.00
N LEU A 103 0.30 17.79 -12.08
CA LEU A 103 -0.97 17.15 -12.41
C LEU A 103 -1.89 18.05 -13.27
N THR A 104 -1.83 19.37 -13.07
CA THR A 104 -2.62 20.32 -13.88
C THR A 104 -2.14 20.31 -15.33
N ARG A 105 -0.81 20.32 -15.55
CA ARG A 105 -0.24 20.23 -16.90
C ARG A 105 -0.54 18.90 -17.57
N GLU A 106 -0.46 17.79 -16.83
CA GLU A 106 -0.80 16.46 -17.38
C GLU A 106 -2.28 16.36 -17.78
N ILE A 107 -3.18 16.96 -17.00
CA ILE A 107 -4.61 16.98 -17.34
C ILE A 107 -4.85 17.83 -18.59
N GLU A 108 -4.28 19.04 -18.65
CA GLU A 108 -4.45 19.93 -19.80
C GLU A 108 -3.90 19.30 -21.10
N GLY A 109 -2.66 18.77 -21.06
CA GLY A 109 -2.02 18.11 -22.19
C GLY A 109 -2.75 16.83 -22.60
N GLY A 110 -3.10 15.97 -21.63
CA GLY A 110 -3.82 14.74 -21.90
C GLY A 110 -5.23 14.98 -22.47
N MET A 111 -5.92 16.05 -22.05
CA MET A 111 -7.20 16.44 -22.64
C MET A 111 -7.06 16.89 -24.09
N LEU A 112 -6.00 17.63 -24.43
CA LEU A 112 -5.72 18.04 -25.80
C LEU A 112 -5.47 16.82 -26.70
N GLU A 113 -4.59 15.92 -26.25
CA GLU A 113 -4.29 14.68 -26.97
C GLU A 113 -5.52 13.79 -27.13
N ALA A 114 -6.30 13.60 -26.06
CA ALA A 114 -7.52 12.79 -26.13
C ALA A 114 -8.52 13.29 -27.19
N ARG A 115 -8.60 14.60 -27.44
CA ARG A 115 -9.41 15.17 -28.53
C ARG A 115 -8.88 14.78 -29.91
N ASN A 116 -7.57 14.76 -30.09
CA ASN A 116 -6.94 14.31 -31.34
C ASN A 116 -7.27 12.85 -31.65
N TYR A 117 -7.40 12.01 -30.62
CA TYR A 117 -7.83 10.61 -30.75
C TYR A 117 -9.35 10.39 -30.73
N ASN A 118 -10.16 11.45 -30.55
CA ASN A 118 -11.61 11.39 -30.33
C ASN A 118 -12.02 10.43 -29.19
N LYS A 119 -11.35 10.58 -28.03
CA LYS A 119 -11.54 9.75 -26.83
C LYS A 119 -11.87 10.57 -25.59
N ASN A 120 -12.50 9.92 -24.61
CA ASN A 120 -12.77 10.48 -23.29
C ASN A 120 -11.53 10.43 -22.41
N PHE A 121 -11.01 11.60 -22.04
CA PHE A 121 -9.84 11.74 -21.18
C PHE A 121 -10.13 11.35 -19.72
N ARG A 122 -9.19 10.61 -19.11
CA ARG A 122 -9.10 10.39 -17.66
C ARG A 122 -7.63 10.32 -17.23
N LEU A 123 -7.29 10.98 -16.13
CA LEU A 123 -6.00 10.81 -15.44
C LEU A 123 -6.16 9.81 -14.31
N ILE A 124 -5.32 8.79 -14.27
CA ILE A 124 -5.22 7.82 -13.17
C ILE A 124 -3.92 8.10 -12.42
N ALA A 125 -4.05 8.66 -11.23
CA ALA A 125 -2.93 8.88 -10.32
C ALA A 125 -2.74 7.66 -9.42
N ILE A 126 -1.56 7.04 -9.48
CA ILE A 126 -1.22 5.86 -8.66
C ILE A 126 -0.18 6.25 -7.64
N THR A 127 -0.43 6.03 -6.35
CA THR A 127 0.58 6.31 -5.31
C THR A 127 0.90 5.07 -4.46
N ALA A 128 1.95 5.14 -3.64
CA ALA A 128 2.22 4.14 -2.60
C ALA A 128 1.41 4.34 -1.30
N ASP A 129 0.57 5.38 -1.24
CA ASP A 129 -0.20 5.69 -0.05
C ASP A 129 -1.34 4.69 0.16
N TYR A 130 -1.48 4.21 1.40
CA TYR A 130 -2.56 3.29 1.76
C TYR A 130 -3.95 3.91 1.65
N ILE A 131 -4.05 5.23 1.80
CA ILE A 131 -5.30 5.99 1.78
C ILE A 131 -5.16 7.22 0.88
N TYR A 132 -6.28 7.67 0.32
CA TYR A 132 -6.31 8.90 -0.46
C TYR A 132 -5.91 10.09 0.43
N LYS A 133 -4.87 10.81 0.00
CA LYS A 133 -4.32 11.96 0.70
C LYS A 133 -4.70 13.24 -0.04
N LYS A 134 -5.79 13.90 0.37
CA LYS A 134 -6.31 15.13 -0.27
C LYS A 134 -5.23 16.21 -0.47
N ASN A 135 -4.26 16.30 0.44
CA ASN A 135 -3.15 17.25 0.34
C ASN A 135 -2.26 17.05 -0.88
N LYS A 136 -2.08 15.82 -1.38
CA LYS A 136 -1.31 15.53 -2.60
C LYS A 136 -1.96 16.02 -3.87
N PHE A 137 -3.27 16.26 -3.83
CA PHE A 137 -4.10 16.67 -4.96
C PHE A 137 -4.63 18.10 -4.82
N LYS A 138 -4.17 18.86 -3.81
CA LYS A 138 -4.61 20.24 -3.56
C LYS A 138 -4.34 21.18 -4.74
N SER A 139 -3.33 20.89 -5.53
CA SER A 139 -2.95 21.67 -6.71
C SER A 139 -3.84 21.41 -7.92
N VAL A 140 -4.68 20.37 -7.88
CA VAL A 140 -5.64 20.06 -8.95
C VAL A 140 -6.86 20.97 -8.77
N PRO A 141 -7.17 21.85 -9.74
CA PRO A 141 -8.37 22.66 -9.72
C PRO A 141 -9.64 21.80 -9.59
N GLU A 142 -10.65 22.31 -8.89
CA GLU A 142 -11.91 21.57 -8.68
C GLU A 142 -12.60 21.20 -10.01
N CYS A 143 -12.49 22.05 -11.03
CA CYS A 143 -12.99 21.80 -12.38
C CYS A 143 -12.29 20.63 -13.10
N PHE A 144 -11.19 20.10 -12.58
CA PHE A 144 -10.50 18.93 -13.10
C PHE A 144 -10.70 17.67 -12.26
N SER A 145 -11.41 17.78 -11.13
CA SER A 145 -11.62 16.66 -10.20
C SER A 145 -12.31 15.46 -10.85
N HIS A 146 -13.24 15.66 -11.79
CA HIS A 146 -13.95 14.57 -12.48
C HIS A 146 -13.12 13.86 -13.55
N TYR A 147 -11.98 14.41 -13.95
CA TYR A 147 -11.02 13.72 -14.81
C TYR A 147 -10.04 12.85 -14.02
N LEU A 148 -9.90 13.10 -12.72
CA LEU A 148 -8.92 12.44 -11.86
C LEU A 148 -9.51 11.21 -11.17
N THR A 149 -8.88 10.06 -11.36
CA THR A 149 -9.10 8.83 -10.59
C THR A 149 -7.84 8.53 -9.78
N TRP A 150 -7.98 8.26 -8.49
CA TRP A 150 -6.86 7.83 -7.65
C TRP A 150 -6.93 6.34 -7.35
N THR A 151 -5.79 5.68 -7.41
CA THR A 151 -5.57 4.32 -6.92
C THR A 151 -4.19 4.21 -6.29
N ASN A 152 -3.82 3.03 -5.80
CA ASN A 152 -2.52 2.78 -5.22
C ASN A 152 -1.95 1.44 -5.66
N TRP A 153 -0.64 1.27 -5.46
CA TRP A 153 0.05 0.03 -5.82
C TRP A 153 -0.46 -1.20 -5.04
N GLN A 154 -1.00 -0.98 -3.84
CA GLN A 154 -1.60 -2.03 -3.03
C GLN A 154 -2.85 -2.62 -3.69
N GLN A 155 -3.63 -1.82 -4.43
CA GLN A 155 -4.77 -2.33 -5.22
C GLN A 155 -4.30 -3.24 -6.36
N VAL A 156 -3.18 -2.92 -7.02
CA VAL A 156 -2.56 -3.82 -8.02
C VAL A 156 -2.16 -5.15 -7.38
N SER A 157 -1.47 -5.10 -6.24
CA SER A 157 -1.07 -6.31 -5.51
C SER A 157 -2.28 -7.15 -5.08
N SER A 158 -3.33 -6.50 -4.56
CA SER A 158 -4.58 -7.17 -4.19
C SER A 158 -5.25 -7.81 -5.41
N PHE A 159 -5.30 -7.11 -6.53
CA PHE A 159 -5.87 -7.62 -7.78
C PHE A 159 -5.16 -8.89 -8.27
N LEU A 160 -3.83 -8.87 -8.35
CA LEU A 160 -3.05 -10.04 -8.74
C LEU A 160 -3.29 -11.21 -7.80
N ASN A 161 -3.30 -10.95 -6.49
CA ASN A 161 -3.58 -11.97 -5.50
C ASN A 161 -4.97 -12.60 -5.68
N ASP A 162 -6.00 -11.79 -5.93
CA ASP A 162 -7.35 -12.30 -6.10
C ASP A 162 -7.45 -13.19 -7.33
N ILE A 163 -6.81 -12.80 -8.44
CA ILE A 163 -6.72 -13.65 -9.64
C ILE A 163 -5.99 -14.97 -9.32
N LEU A 164 -4.84 -14.89 -8.65
CA LEU A 164 -4.03 -16.07 -8.33
C LEU A 164 -4.78 -17.09 -7.43
N ASN A 165 -5.65 -16.61 -6.54
CA ASN A 165 -6.44 -17.45 -5.64
C ASN A 165 -7.79 -17.91 -6.23
N ASN A 166 -8.44 -17.09 -7.05
CA ASN A 166 -9.81 -17.34 -7.50
C ASN A 166 -9.91 -18.01 -8.88
N ASN A 167 -8.89 -17.90 -9.77
CA ASN A 167 -9.04 -18.31 -11.16
C ASN A 167 -8.39 -19.65 -11.53
N LEU A 168 -9.22 -20.47 -12.18
CA LEU A 168 -9.00 -21.88 -12.56
C LEU A 168 -8.42 -22.10 -13.97
N ASN A 169 -8.28 -21.06 -14.82
CA ASN A 169 -7.84 -21.22 -16.22
C ASN A 169 -6.60 -20.39 -16.61
N LEU A 170 -5.77 -19.98 -15.65
CA LEU A 170 -4.46 -19.42 -16.00
C LEU A 170 -3.56 -20.54 -16.52
N THR A 171 -2.93 -20.29 -17.67
CA THR A 171 -1.78 -21.10 -18.08
C THR A 171 -0.70 -21.04 -17.01
N ARG A 172 0.17 -22.05 -16.97
CA ARG A 172 1.30 -22.10 -16.04
C ARG A 172 2.16 -20.83 -16.13
N HIS A 173 2.44 -20.37 -17.34
CA HIS A 173 3.27 -19.19 -17.59
C HIS A 173 2.63 -17.90 -17.08
N GLU A 174 1.33 -17.70 -17.32
CA GLU A 174 0.62 -16.52 -16.79
C GLU A 174 0.60 -16.52 -15.25
N ARG A 175 0.39 -17.69 -14.65
CA ARG A 175 0.40 -17.84 -13.19
C ARG A 175 1.78 -17.52 -12.61
N GLU A 176 2.84 -18.07 -13.18
CA GLU A 176 4.22 -17.80 -12.75
C GLU A 176 4.57 -16.31 -12.91
N PHE A 177 4.22 -15.71 -14.05
CA PHE A 177 4.51 -14.30 -14.31
C PHE A 177 3.74 -13.35 -13.38
N ALA A 178 2.45 -13.61 -13.14
CA ALA A 178 1.64 -12.86 -12.19
C ALA A 178 2.13 -13.05 -10.75
N LEU A 179 2.56 -14.25 -10.38
CA LEU A 179 3.14 -14.55 -9.07
C LEU A 179 4.45 -13.80 -8.83
N ASP A 180 5.30 -13.71 -9.85
CA ASP A 180 6.56 -12.97 -9.74
C ASP A 180 6.33 -11.47 -9.58
N LEU A 181 5.39 -10.87 -10.33
CA LEU A 181 5.01 -9.48 -10.12
C LEU A 181 4.41 -9.27 -8.73
N TYR A 182 3.52 -10.17 -8.28
CA TYR A 182 2.95 -10.11 -6.95
C TYR A 182 4.02 -10.13 -5.85
N LYS A 183 4.99 -11.07 -5.94
CA LYS A 183 6.12 -11.16 -5.02
C LYS A 183 7.00 -9.90 -5.07
N LEU A 184 7.18 -9.31 -6.25
CA LEU A 184 7.94 -8.06 -6.39
C LEU A 184 7.27 -6.91 -5.65
N LEU A 185 5.95 -6.78 -5.80
CA LEU A 185 5.16 -5.77 -5.07
C LEU A 185 5.21 -6.03 -3.55
N ASP A 186 5.09 -7.27 -3.11
CA ASP A 186 5.22 -7.64 -1.68
C ASP A 186 6.61 -7.28 -1.13
N ARG A 187 7.68 -7.61 -1.87
CA ARG A 187 9.06 -7.23 -1.52
C ARG A 187 9.27 -5.71 -1.43
N LYS A 188 8.54 -4.93 -2.22
CA LYS A 188 8.52 -3.47 -2.18
C LYS A 188 7.61 -2.90 -1.09
N ASN A 189 7.02 -3.74 -0.22
CA ASN A 189 6.03 -3.38 0.80
C ASN A 189 4.76 -2.73 0.22
N LEU A 190 4.41 -3.09 -1.02
CA LEU A 190 3.21 -2.64 -1.72
C LEU A 190 2.10 -3.69 -1.66
N ARG A 191 2.12 -4.57 -0.65
CA ARG A 191 1.04 -5.52 -0.40
C ARG A 191 -0.11 -4.81 0.33
N GLY A 192 -1.33 -5.02 -0.14
CA GLY A 192 -2.53 -4.58 0.57
C GLY A 192 -2.69 -5.27 1.93
N PHE A 193 -3.19 -4.55 2.93
CA PHE A 193 -3.65 -5.15 4.17
C PHE A 193 -4.93 -5.93 3.88
N LYS A 194 -4.87 -7.26 3.93
CA LYS A 194 -6.03 -8.15 3.67
C LYS A 194 -7.02 -8.23 4.85
N GLY A 195 -6.88 -7.34 5.83
CA GLY A 195 -7.67 -7.40 7.05
C GLY A 195 -7.44 -8.69 7.84
N PHE A 196 -8.34 -8.93 8.78
CA PHE A 196 -8.45 -10.21 9.47
C PHE A 196 -9.26 -11.24 8.68
N ALA A 197 -9.67 -10.95 7.43
CA ALA A 197 -10.37 -11.93 6.60
C ALA A 197 -9.51 -13.16 6.28
N ILE A 198 -8.17 -13.00 6.22
CA ILE A 198 -7.23 -14.13 6.18
C ILE A 198 -7.33 -15.00 7.45
N LEU A 199 -7.54 -14.37 8.61
CA LEU A 199 -7.78 -15.09 9.84
C LEU A 199 -9.10 -15.86 9.78
N ASN A 200 -10.12 -15.35 9.07
CA ASN A 200 -11.38 -16.07 8.86
C ASN A 200 -11.22 -17.40 8.12
N ALA A 201 -10.36 -17.45 7.09
CA ALA A 201 -10.02 -18.71 6.42
C ALA A 201 -9.25 -19.69 7.34
N SER A 202 -8.68 -19.17 8.43
CA SER A 202 -7.92 -19.91 9.44
C SER A 202 -8.68 -20.00 10.77
N VAL A 203 -9.98 -19.68 10.82
CA VAL A 203 -10.76 -19.63 12.08
C VAL A 203 -10.74 -20.97 12.79
N SER A 204 -10.75 -22.08 12.08
CA SER A 204 -10.60 -23.42 12.67
C SER A 204 -9.24 -23.64 13.36
N PHE A 205 -8.19 -22.95 12.91
CA PHE A 205 -6.88 -22.95 13.56
C PHE A 205 -6.84 -21.99 14.76
N LEU A 206 -7.50 -20.84 14.66
CA LEU A 206 -7.53 -19.83 15.72
C LEU A 206 -8.47 -20.20 16.87
N GLU A 207 -9.57 -20.92 16.59
CA GLU A 207 -10.47 -21.50 17.60
C GLU A 207 -9.78 -22.54 18.48
N ARG A 208 -8.66 -23.12 18.01
CA ARG A 208 -7.81 -24.04 18.81
C ARG A 208 -6.72 -23.33 19.61
N LEU A 209 -6.54 -22.03 19.40
CA LEU A 209 -5.54 -21.24 20.11
C LEU A 209 -6.24 -20.41 21.18
N ASP A 210 -6.22 -20.90 22.41
CA ASP A 210 -6.72 -20.17 23.59
C ASP A 210 -6.02 -18.81 23.76
N ARG A 211 -4.82 -18.65 23.17
CA ARG A 211 -4.02 -17.42 23.18
C ARG A 211 -3.18 -17.31 21.90
N ILE A 212 -3.27 -16.17 21.22
CA ILE A 212 -2.36 -15.81 20.12
C ILE A 212 -1.31 -14.89 20.71
N PHE A 213 -0.10 -15.40 20.90
CA PHE A 213 1.03 -14.59 21.34
C PHE A 213 1.85 -14.12 20.14
N PHE A 214 1.97 -12.80 20.01
CA PHE A 214 2.93 -12.20 19.08
C PHE A 214 4.28 -12.07 19.78
N GLU A 215 5.26 -12.88 19.36
CA GLU A 215 6.62 -12.76 19.89
C GLU A 215 7.29 -11.51 19.29
N ALA A 216 7.17 -10.37 19.98
CA ALA A 216 7.67 -9.08 19.51
C ALA A 216 9.18 -9.06 19.16
N LYS A 217 9.96 -10.00 19.70
CA LYS A 217 11.39 -10.18 19.37
C LYS A 217 11.60 -10.66 17.93
N THR A 218 10.65 -11.40 17.37
CA THR A 218 10.70 -11.91 15.99
C THR A 218 10.27 -10.87 14.95
N ALA A 219 9.70 -9.75 15.41
CA ALA A 219 9.20 -8.70 14.53
C ALA A 219 10.36 -7.97 13.84
N ARG A 220 10.49 -8.16 12.52
CA ARG A 220 11.51 -7.49 11.69
C ARG A 220 11.44 -5.95 11.74
N PHE A 221 10.28 -5.39 12.12
CA PHE A 221 10.04 -3.95 12.27
C PHE A 221 9.74 -3.52 13.70
N ARG A 222 10.28 -4.23 14.71
CA ARG A 222 10.04 -3.94 16.13
C ARG A 222 10.11 -2.45 16.47
N GLY A 223 11.13 -1.74 15.96
CA GLY A 223 11.34 -0.31 16.20
C GLY A 223 10.19 0.61 15.76
N ALA A 224 9.46 0.26 14.70
CA ALA A 224 8.32 1.05 14.22
C ALA A 224 7.10 0.96 15.16
N PHE A 225 7.03 -0.12 15.95
CA PHE A 225 5.97 -0.33 16.94
C PHE A 225 6.37 0.06 18.37
N ILE A 226 7.67 0.31 18.63
CA ILE A 226 8.15 0.77 19.96
C ILE A 226 7.54 2.14 20.32
N GLY A 227 7.36 3.04 19.35
CA GLY A 227 6.70 4.33 19.60
C GLY A 227 5.26 4.20 20.10
N PHE A 228 4.59 3.08 19.79
CA PHE A 228 3.23 2.79 20.28
C PHE A 228 3.22 2.21 21.70
N LEU A 229 4.34 1.74 22.26
CA LEU A 229 4.37 1.27 23.66
C LEU A 229 3.97 2.39 24.63
N ASN A 230 4.39 3.63 24.34
CA ASN A 230 3.99 4.80 25.11
C ASN A 230 2.56 5.23 24.78
N SER A 231 2.05 4.97 23.57
CA SER A 231 0.65 5.19 23.19
C SER A 231 -0.31 4.17 23.82
N LEU A 232 0.23 3.02 24.26
CA LEU A 232 -0.46 1.97 24.98
C LEU A 232 -0.40 2.17 26.50
N SER A 233 0.15 3.29 26.98
CA SER A 233 -0.07 3.71 28.37
C SER A 233 -1.55 4.06 28.53
N LEU A 234 -2.32 3.03 28.86
CA LEU A 234 -3.73 3.15 29.19
C LEU A 234 -3.78 4.06 30.43
N PRO A 235 -4.64 5.09 30.45
CA PRO A 235 -4.90 5.82 31.68
C PRO A 235 -5.25 4.81 32.78
N GLU A 236 -4.76 5.04 34.01
CA GLU A 236 -4.98 4.14 35.18
C GLU A 236 -6.45 3.75 35.38
N THR A 237 -7.37 4.54 34.83
CA THR A 237 -8.78 4.21 34.67
C THR A 237 -9.19 4.21 33.21
N LEU A 238 -9.34 3.02 32.63
CA LEU A 238 -10.10 2.85 31.39
C LEU A 238 -11.58 3.05 31.70
N TYR A 239 -12.13 4.20 31.32
CA TYR A 239 -13.57 4.37 31.30
C TYR A 239 -14.16 3.47 30.21
N TYR A 240 -14.99 2.52 30.63
CA TYR A 240 -15.75 1.67 29.74
C TYR A 240 -16.70 2.53 28.91
N CYS A 241 -16.30 2.86 27.68
CA CYS A 241 -17.20 3.53 26.74
C CYS A 241 -18.26 2.51 26.30
N ARG A 242 -19.48 2.62 26.85
CA ARG A 242 -20.63 1.77 26.46
C ARG A 242 -21.03 1.90 24.98
N ARG A 243 -20.46 2.86 24.25
CA ARG A 243 -20.70 3.03 22.81
C ARG A 243 -19.52 2.44 22.04
N SER A 244 -19.80 1.42 21.23
CA SER A 244 -18.81 0.78 20.37
C SER A 244 -18.22 1.78 19.38
N ILE A 245 -17.00 2.23 19.64
CA ILE A 245 -16.30 3.21 18.81
C ILE A 245 -15.86 2.59 17.47
N PHE A 246 -15.73 1.25 17.41
CA PHE A 246 -15.21 0.53 16.25
C PHE A 246 -16.22 -0.39 15.52
N PHE A 247 -17.50 -0.38 15.90
CA PHE A 247 -18.49 -1.28 15.29
C PHE A 247 -19.85 -0.59 15.11
N SER A 248 -19.94 0.40 14.23
CA SER A 248 -21.24 0.97 13.82
C SER A 248 -21.97 0.09 12.80
N HIS A 249 -21.27 -0.84 12.14
CA HIS A 249 -21.88 -1.89 11.32
C HIS A 249 -21.47 -3.26 11.84
N ARG A 250 -22.26 -3.78 12.81
CA ARG A 250 -22.25 -5.20 13.16
C ARG A 250 -22.85 -5.99 12.00
N GLN A 251 -22.02 -6.50 11.09
CA GLN A 251 -22.37 -7.76 10.45
C GLN A 251 -22.29 -8.86 11.53
N SER A 252 -23.24 -9.79 11.50
CA SER A 252 -23.46 -10.88 12.46
C SER A 252 -22.36 -11.95 12.45
N ASN A 253 -21.11 -11.58 12.19
CA ASN A 253 -20.00 -12.51 11.95
C ASN A 253 -19.33 -12.98 13.26
N PHE A 254 -19.81 -12.55 14.43
CA PHE A 254 -19.19 -12.83 15.74
C PHE A 254 -20.15 -13.47 16.76
N THR A 255 -21.28 -14.02 16.32
CA THR A 255 -22.21 -14.72 17.21
C THR A 255 -21.58 -15.96 17.87
N SER A 256 -20.59 -16.60 17.25
CA SER A 256 -19.90 -17.76 17.84
C SER A 256 -19.09 -17.41 19.09
N LEU A 257 -18.46 -16.22 19.13
CA LEU A 257 -17.71 -15.74 20.31
C LEU A 257 -18.61 -15.37 21.50
N LEU A 258 -19.91 -15.18 21.27
CA LEU A 258 -20.88 -14.91 22.33
C LEU A 258 -21.55 -16.19 22.86
N GLN A 259 -21.37 -17.32 22.17
CA GLN A 259 -21.88 -18.63 22.58
C GLN A 259 -20.91 -19.40 23.48
N SER A 260 -19.65 -18.96 23.59
CA SER A 260 -18.74 -19.49 24.60
C SER A 260 -19.17 -18.98 25.98
N GLY A 261 -19.72 -19.89 26.78
CA GLY A 261 -20.14 -19.63 28.14
C GLY A 261 -19.03 -18.95 28.94
N LYS A 262 -19.36 -17.79 29.52
CA LYS A 262 -18.58 -17.03 30.50
C LYS A 262 -17.09 -16.95 30.16
N LEU A 263 -16.71 -15.93 29.39
CA LEU A 263 -15.34 -15.41 29.44
C LEU A 263 -14.99 -15.11 30.90
N ASN A 264 -14.16 -15.96 31.50
CA ASN A 264 -13.68 -15.74 32.85
C ASN A 264 -12.71 -14.55 32.81
N PRO A 265 -12.94 -13.49 33.60
CA PRO A 265 -11.97 -12.42 33.71
C PRO A 265 -10.65 -13.00 34.24
N VAL A 266 -9.60 -12.93 33.43
CA VAL A 266 -8.24 -13.26 33.88
C VAL A 266 -7.85 -12.17 34.88
N ARG A 267 -7.64 -12.57 36.14
CA ARG A 267 -7.23 -11.66 37.23
C ARG A 267 -5.72 -11.39 37.26
N ASP A 268 -4.96 -12.05 36.40
CA ASP A 268 -3.52 -11.90 36.34
C ASP A 268 -3.11 -10.81 35.36
N TYR A 269 -2.09 -10.04 35.73
CA TYR A 269 -1.46 -9.07 34.86
C TYR A 269 -0.87 -9.78 33.64
N ILE A 270 -1.46 -9.52 32.48
CA ILE A 270 -1.03 -10.10 31.19
C ILE A 270 0.31 -9.49 30.72
N PHE A 271 0.79 -8.45 31.40
CA PHE A 271 2.06 -7.79 31.11
C PHE A 271 3.09 -8.05 32.21
N TYR A 272 4.30 -8.36 31.76
CA TYR A 272 5.48 -8.60 32.58
C TYR A 272 5.75 -7.39 33.49
N GLU A 273 5.61 -7.59 34.80
CA GLU A 273 6.06 -6.63 35.82
C GLU A 273 7.60 -6.67 35.82
N GLY A 274 8.23 -5.61 35.32
CA GLY A 274 9.69 -5.50 35.35
C GLY A 274 10.19 -5.49 36.79
N GLU A 275 11.12 -6.39 37.10
CA GLU A 275 11.69 -6.55 38.43
C GLU A 275 12.13 -5.22 39.05
N GLY A 276 11.72 -5.05 40.30
CA GLY A 276 11.84 -3.82 41.05
C GLY A 276 13.27 -3.36 41.33
N ARG A 277 13.33 -2.05 41.57
CA ARG A 277 14.43 -1.28 42.14
C ARG A 277 15.12 -2.03 43.31
N GLY A 278 16.39 -2.39 43.12
CA GLY A 278 17.31 -2.68 44.21
C GLY A 278 17.86 -1.37 44.80
N ASN A 279 17.64 -1.17 46.09
CA ASN A 279 17.99 0.02 46.86
C ASN A 279 19.33 -0.20 47.60
N HIS A 280 20.16 0.85 47.65
CA HIS A 280 21.21 1.18 48.63
C HIS A 280 22.47 0.32 48.82
N GLY A 281 23.61 0.95 48.48
CA GLY A 281 24.88 0.85 49.21
C GLY A 281 25.58 2.21 49.21
N ARG A 282 25.51 2.94 50.34
CA ARG A 282 26.34 4.11 50.63
C ARG A 282 27.75 3.63 51.00
N GLU A 283 28.79 4.26 50.47
CA GLU A 283 30.04 4.44 51.22
C GLU A 283 30.71 5.77 50.84
N ARG A 284 31.17 6.47 51.86
CA ARG A 284 31.80 7.79 51.84
C ARG A 284 33.30 7.63 51.63
N GLY A 285 33.93 8.56 50.91
CA GLY A 285 35.38 8.76 50.97
C GLY A 285 35.89 9.75 49.92
N ASN A 286 36.02 11.02 50.30
CA ASN A 286 36.94 11.98 49.68
C ASN A 286 38.16 12.13 50.61
N PRO A 287 39.25 12.80 50.20
CA PRO A 287 40.23 12.53 49.14
C PRO A 287 41.64 12.34 49.77
N PRO A 288 42.75 12.46 49.01
CA PRO A 288 43.53 13.69 49.20
C PRO A 288 44.14 14.27 47.92
N ALA A 289 44.42 15.57 48.01
CA ALA A 289 45.29 16.34 47.12
C ALA A 289 46.71 16.44 47.71
N ASP A 290 47.64 16.89 46.87
CA ASP A 290 49.01 17.34 47.13
C ASP A 290 50.07 16.25 47.46
N SER A 291 51.32 16.33 47.01
CA SER A 291 52.06 17.29 46.17
C SER A 291 53.44 16.70 45.84
N SER A 292 54.13 17.34 44.89
CA SER A 292 55.60 17.48 44.75
C SER A 292 56.44 16.37 44.09
N GLY A 293 57.19 16.77 43.05
CA GLY A 293 58.64 16.52 43.02
C GLY A 293 59.25 15.99 41.71
N LEU A 294 59.93 16.91 41.00
CA LEU A 294 60.90 16.77 39.88
C LEU A 294 60.34 16.63 38.46
#